data_AF-A0A0D2H393-F1
#
_entry.id   AF-A0A0D2H393-F1
#
_cell.length_a   1.000
_cell.length_b   1.000
_cell.length_c   1.000
_cell.angle_alpha   90.00
_cell.angle_beta   90.00
_cell.angle_gamma   90.00
#
_symmetry.space_group_name_H-M   'P 1'
#
loop_
_entity.id
_entity.type
_entity.pdbx_description
1 polymer ?
#
loop_
_entity_poly.entity_id
_entity_poly.type
_entity_poly.pdbx_seq_one_letter_code
_entity_poly.pdbx_strand_id
1 'polypeptide(L)'
;MKPGTGSSATHRKSLEGRPKRRRSKIPAQETAIYEESNSDITGDSLPSLVHRNSESATTEPSRRTSYEWGWSSDQLSQPLLIQPHLTPEPISPVEGQWLHTIYEGAFETIFGSWMGRYSNPFAFGEQSLSDVISIRRVCSQLDRHIDEEDAVSGTISDAGASPDLARHEKDTQLNQFLDHAIQSFAARWLPLTHQLILPGLSQANVVCRLWRRAHTDMLKVINRPSYRSMLTLLLFALTPIPVGISEEEELEGVSGQVCVHAALQQIQTLRARQKSLQFNGTRVNLTNSNRPIGASPASLATANFIIAESTAYWAALTFDTSASLTLNCRPLLSSGLFGFESEPSWRMVRTCIGIFRETTRDWSNADVDLTDEKANQVIAAGAAWKLLVWKLTANLKESLRDGHDEAEVLRAFNSVSSTIDQFNITYRDLLIACQRRIQFFNQETRLRWYELMLHYNLAILMVTDIATATLREDLLSLFSAKRVDAETWVMNCLVFGLNNKYTLKLQPEPALSDPEIAPSQSASLTVPLIAIDPYPHHVVAAVKLMQHAIDRDFGADKISADAYNNLRSTLKQTLEQLPQVSKSVQTTRAEFERAESPPQPLYP
;
A
#
# COMPACT_ATOMS: atom_id res chain seq x y z
N MET A 1 -49.32 23.79 -16.85
CA MET A 1 -49.57 25.25 -17.01
C MET A 1 -48.69 26.01 -16.02
N LYS A 2 -47.77 26.82 -16.52
CA LYS A 2 -47.16 28.02 -15.87
C LYS A 2 -47.68 29.23 -16.66
N PRO A 3 -47.57 30.51 -16.21
CA PRO A 3 -46.68 31.15 -15.20
C PRO A 3 -47.48 32.00 -14.18
N GLY A 4 -46.97 32.76 -13.20
CA GLY A 4 -45.66 33.23 -12.77
C GLY A 4 -45.77 34.68 -12.25
N THR A 5 -44.77 35.11 -11.45
CA THR A 5 -44.50 36.47 -10.90
C THR A 5 -45.37 36.92 -9.70
N GLY A 6 -44.87 37.56 -8.65
CA GLY A 6 -43.52 37.97 -8.24
C GLY A 6 -43.65 38.94 -7.04
N SER A 7 -42.70 38.97 -6.09
CA SER A 7 -42.41 40.09 -5.17
C SER A 7 -41.24 39.72 -4.25
N SER A 8 -40.05 40.31 -4.39
CA SER A 8 -39.59 41.56 -3.74
C SER A 8 -39.43 41.46 -2.22
N ALA A 9 -38.16 41.51 -1.79
CA ALA A 9 -37.68 41.55 -0.41
C ALA A 9 -37.87 42.94 0.24
N THR A 10 -38.08 42.96 1.56
CA THR A 10 -37.60 44.04 2.45
C THR A 10 -37.40 43.52 3.88
N HIS A 11 -36.31 44.00 4.48
CA HIS A 11 -35.84 43.80 5.85
C HIS A 11 -36.82 44.23 6.96
N ARG A 12 -36.86 43.50 8.09
CA ARG A 12 -36.79 44.10 9.42
C ARG A 12 -36.37 43.14 10.55
N LYS A 13 -35.63 43.71 11.48
CA LYS A 13 -34.96 43.16 12.68
C LYS A 13 -35.94 42.57 13.72
N SER A 14 -35.47 41.59 14.48
CA SER A 14 -35.83 41.42 15.90
C SER A 14 -34.68 40.74 16.66
N LEU A 15 -34.18 41.43 17.70
CA LEU A 15 -33.37 40.85 18.78
C LEU A 15 -34.27 40.06 19.73
N GLU A 16 -33.75 38.98 20.33
CA GLU A 16 -33.62 38.75 21.78
C GLU A 16 -33.42 37.26 22.10
N GLY A 17 -32.64 36.97 23.15
CA GLY A 17 -32.72 35.70 23.88
C GLY A 17 -31.43 34.87 24.02
N ARG A 18 -30.48 35.35 24.83
CA ARG A 18 -29.46 34.48 25.47
C ARG A 18 -30.09 33.73 26.65
N PRO A 19 -29.70 32.46 26.90
CA PRO A 19 -29.63 31.96 28.26
C PRO A 19 -28.19 31.62 28.67
N LYS A 20 -27.82 32.17 29.83
CA LYS A 20 -26.63 31.86 30.64
C LYS A 20 -26.65 30.39 31.07
N ARG A 21 -25.55 29.65 30.93
CA ARG A 21 -25.35 28.38 31.66
C ARG A 21 -24.21 28.54 32.67
N ARG A 22 -24.57 28.34 33.94
CA ARG A 22 -23.76 28.47 35.15
C ARG A 22 -22.63 27.45 35.17
N ARG A 23 -21.45 27.93 35.57
CA ARG A 23 -20.33 27.18 36.15
C ARG A 23 -20.71 26.80 37.60
N SER A 24 -20.63 25.54 37.96
CA SER A 24 -20.48 25.10 39.35
C SER A 24 -19.24 24.20 39.43
N LYS A 25 -18.45 24.45 40.47
CA LYS A 25 -17.11 23.95 40.71
C LYS A 25 -17.11 23.42 42.16
N ILE A 26 -16.31 22.36 42.40
CA ILE A 26 -15.70 21.94 43.69
C ILE A 26 -16.57 21.00 44.58
N PRO A 27 -16.02 20.07 45.42
CA PRO A 27 -14.62 19.59 45.61
C PRO A 27 -14.41 18.06 45.56
N ALA A 28 -13.12 17.69 45.55
CA ALA A 28 -12.55 16.39 45.92
C ALA A 28 -12.72 16.05 47.41
N GLN A 29 -12.64 14.76 47.75
CA GLN A 29 -12.33 14.30 49.10
C GLN A 29 -11.37 13.11 49.03
N GLU A 30 -10.13 13.36 49.47
CA GLU A 30 -9.15 12.37 49.88
C GLU A 30 -9.64 11.70 51.18
N THR A 31 -9.39 10.40 51.33
CA THR A 31 -9.23 9.80 52.65
C THR A 31 -8.28 8.62 52.53
N ALA A 32 -7.07 8.80 53.05
CA ALA A 32 -6.15 7.74 53.41
C ALA A 32 -6.39 7.40 54.88
N ILE A 33 -6.57 6.12 55.22
CA ILE A 33 -6.22 5.57 56.54
C ILE A 33 -5.65 4.16 56.34
N TYR A 34 -4.46 3.99 56.90
CA TYR A 34 -3.67 2.79 57.14
C TYR A 34 -4.42 1.75 57.99
N GLU A 35 -4.14 0.46 57.77
CA GLU A 35 -3.69 -0.41 58.86
C GLU A 35 -2.88 -1.60 58.30
N GLU A 36 -1.65 -1.72 58.82
CA GLU A 36 -0.70 -2.81 58.63
C GLU A 36 -1.14 -4.06 59.40
N SER A 37 -0.79 -5.23 58.86
CA SER A 37 -0.33 -6.33 59.71
C SER A 37 0.74 -7.13 58.98
N ASN A 38 1.94 -7.05 59.56
CA ASN A 38 3.21 -7.65 59.19
C ASN A 38 3.23 -9.19 59.11
N SER A 39 4.34 -9.64 58.50
CA SER A 39 5.20 -10.79 58.85
C SER A 39 5.07 -11.98 57.89
N ASP A 40 6.13 -12.60 57.39
CA ASP A 40 7.56 -12.30 57.30
C ASP A 40 8.19 -13.45 56.49
N ILE A 41 9.29 -13.19 55.76
CA ILE A 41 10.48 -14.08 55.58
C ILE A 41 10.22 -15.42 54.83
N THR A 42 10.81 -15.79 53.69
CA THR A 42 12.21 -15.86 53.18
C THR A 42 12.08 -16.42 51.75
N GLY A 43 12.88 -16.06 50.74
CA GLY A 43 14.31 -16.32 50.67
C GLY A 43 14.59 -17.48 49.70
N ASP A 44 15.14 -17.13 48.54
CA ASP A 44 16.13 -17.88 47.75
C ASP A 44 15.75 -19.07 46.82
N SER A 45 16.14 -18.82 45.55
CA SER A 45 16.94 -19.71 44.69
C SER A 45 16.24 -20.65 43.69
N LEU A 46 16.45 -20.29 42.42
CA LEU A 46 16.59 -21.21 41.27
C LEU A 46 17.57 -22.35 41.60
N PRO A 47 17.44 -23.53 40.95
CA PRO A 47 18.33 -23.76 39.81
C PRO A 47 17.71 -24.53 38.64
N SER A 48 18.26 -24.23 37.46
CA SER A 48 18.28 -25.05 36.27
C SER A 48 18.92 -26.43 36.51
N LEU A 49 18.42 -27.51 35.88
CA LEU A 49 19.30 -28.47 35.20
C LEU A 49 18.56 -29.49 34.33
N VAL A 50 19.20 -29.72 33.20
CA VAL A 50 18.94 -30.62 32.08
C VAL A 50 19.29 -32.08 32.47
N HIS A 51 18.48 -33.08 32.07
CA HIS A 51 18.87 -34.20 31.18
C HIS A 51 17.98 -35.47 31.29
N ARG A 52 17.55 -35.94 30.10
CA ARG A 52 17.55 -37.32 29.58
C ARG A 52 16.66 -38.44 30.17
N ASN A 53 15.73 -38.84 29.29
CA ASN A 53 15.57 -40.17 28.67
C ASN A 53 14.64 -41.25 29.26
N SER A 54 13.80 -41.71 28.34
CA SER A 54 13.41 -43.10 28.02
C SER A 54 12.07 -43.66 28.49
N GLU A 55 11.16 -43.68 27.50
CA GLU A 55 10.43 -44.84 26.96
C GLU A 55 9.17 -45.42 27.63
N SER A 56 8.11 -45.38 26.80
CA SER A 56 7.05 -46.38 26.56
C SER A 56 5.79 -46.38 27.44
N ALA A 57 4.67 -45.97 26.84
CA ALA A 57 3.45 -46.79 26.70
C ALA A 57 2.33 -46.02 25.95
N THR A 58 2.08 -46.46 24.72
CA THR A 58 0.78 -46.51 23.99
C THR A 58 -0.41 -45.70 24.51
N THR A 59 -0.89 -44.73 23.72
CA THR A 59 -2.33 -44.52 23.42
C THR A 59 -2.51 -43.51 22.28
N GLU A 60 -3.47 -43.81 21.39
CA GLU A 60 -3.76 -43.12 20.11
C GLU A 60 -4.01 -41.61 20.23
N PRO A 61 -3.61 -40.78 19.24
CA PRO A 61 -4.14 -39.43 19.10
C PRO A 61 -4.97 -39.23 17.83
N SER A 62 -6.16 -38.68 18.08
CA SER A 62 -7.07 -37.96 17.19
C SER A 62 -6.36 -37.12 16.12
N ARG A 63 -6.83 -37.25 14.87
CA ARG A 63 -6.38 -36.46 13.70
C ARG A 63 -6.73 -34.98 13.89
N ARG A 64 -5.75 -34.17 14.29
CA ARG A 64 -5.66 -32.75 13.92
C ARG A 64 -4.65 -32.63 12.79
N THR A 65 -5.11 -32.25 11.60
CA THR A 65 -4.25 -31.92 10.46
C THR A 65 -3.63 -30.54 10.68
N SER A 66 -2.37 -30.51 11.10
CA SER A 66 -1.49 -29.35 10.98
C SER A 66 -1.00 -29.29 9.53
N TYR A 67 -1.27 -28.19 8.83
CA TYR A 67 -0.76 -27.95 7.49
C TYR A 67 0.67 -27.40 7.59
N GLU A 68 1.66 -28.29 7.61
CA GLU A 68 3.06 -27.95 7.35
C GLU A 68 3.44 -28.42 5.94
N TRP A 69 3.67 -27.47 5.04
CA TRP A 69 4.13 -27.74 3.68
C TRP A 69 5.64 -28.00 3.67
N GLY A 70 6.03 -29.27 3.71
CA GLY A 70 7.41 -29.70 3.45
C GLY A 70 7.68 -29.79 1.94
N TRP A 71 8.69 -29.06 1.47
CA TRP A 71 9.14 -29.11 0.07
C TRP A 71 10.09 -30.30 -0.17
N SER A 72 9.90 -31.01 -1.28
CA SER A 72 10.90 -31.95 -1.81
C SER A 72 11.94 -31.17 -2.61
N SER A 73 13.19 -31.18 -2.13
CA SER A 73 14.30 -30.33 -2.58
C SER A 73 15.04 -30.79 -3.85
N ASP A 74 14.57 -31.80 -4.59
CA ASP A 74 15.49 -32.59 -5.44
C ASP A 74 15.45 -32.32 -6.96
N GLN A 75 14.88 -31.22 -7.46
CA GLN A 75 14.85 -31.01 -8.93
C GLN A 75 15.23 -29.62 -9.49
N LEU A 76 15.82 -28.71 -8.71
CA LEU A 76 16.22 -27.38 -9.23
C LEU A 76 17.66 -26.95 -8.88
N SER A 77 18.60 -27.89 -8.83
CA SER A 77 20.00 -27.57 -8.51
C SER A 77 20.92 -27.84 -9.69
N GLN A 78 21.10 -26.85 -10.57
CA GLN A 78 22.37 -26.70 -11.28
C GLN A 78 23.13 -25.53 -10.63
N PRO A 79 24.35 -25.75 -10.10
CA PRO A 79 25.08 -24.70 -9.41
C PRO A 79 25.66 -23.71 -10.42
N LEU A 80 25.16 -22.47 -10.39
CA LEU A 80 25.88 -21.34 -10.98
C LEU A 80 27.06 -21.01 -10.06
N LEU A 81 28.26 -21.11 -10.62
CA LEU A 81 29.53 -20.76 -9.97
C LEU A 81 29.45 -19.36 -9.33
N ILE A 82 29.66 -19.31 -8.02
CA ILE A 82 29.81 -18.09 -7.22
C ILE A 82 31.09 -17.38 -7.68
N GLN A 83 30.97 -16.23 -8.33
CA GLN A 83 32.09 -15.32 -8.56
C GLN A 83 32.23 -14.35 -7.37
N PRO A 84 33.46 -14.14 -6.86
CA PRO A 84 33.71 -13.22 -5.75
C PRO A 84 33.58 -11.76 -6.20
N HIS A 85 33.11 -10.92 -5.28
CA HIS A 85 32.99 -9.45 -5.30
C HIS A 85 33.82 -8.72 -6.37
N LEU A 86 33.27 -8.59 -7.57
CA LEU A 86 33.71 -7.60 -8.56
C LEU A 86 33.02 -6.27 -8.23
N THR A 87 33.79 -5.18 -8.28
CA THR A 87 33.30 -3.80 -8.25
C THR A 87 32.01 -3.67 -9.06
N PRO A 88 30.93 -3.06 -8.52
CA PRO A 88 29.66 -3.02 -9.21
C PRO A 88 29.82 -2.27 -10.53
N GLU A 89 29.71 -3.00 -11.63
CA GLU A 89 29.68 -2.43 -12.97
C GLU A 89 28.59 -1.34 -12.99
N PRO A 90 28.86 -0.14 -13.53
CA PRO A 90 27.85 0.91 -13.56
C PRO A 90 26.67 0.49 -14.44
N ILE A 91 25.45 0.83 -14.02
CA ILE A 91 24.25 0.69 -14.85
C ILE A 91 24.42 1.60 -16.06
N SER A 92 24.04 1.14 -17.26
CA SER A 92 24.11 2.05 -18.41
C SER A 92 23.19 3.26 -18.19
N PRO A 93 23.56 4.47 -18.65
CA PRO A 93 22.72 5.66 -18.48
C PRO A 93 21.29 5.47 -19.01
N VAL A 94 21.15 4.73 -20.11
CA VAL A 94 19.86 4.40 -20.74
C VAL A 94 19.02 3.47 -19.87
N GLU A 95 19.60 2.43 -19.27
CA GLU A 95 18.89 1.58 -18.31
C GLU A 95 18.45 2.37 -17.08
N GLY A 96 19.32 3.23 -16.55
CA GLY A 96 18.98 4.14 -15.46
C GLY A 96 17.77 5.03 -15.80
N GLN A 97 17.76 5.61 -16.99
CA GLN A 97 16.65 6.45 -17.46
C GLN A 97 15.34 5.65 -17.60
N TRP A 98 15.40 4.42 -18.11
CA TRP A 98 14.24 3.52 -18.18
C TRP A 98 13.68 3.19 -16.80
N LEU A 99 14.54 2.87 -15.82
CA LEU A 99 14.11 2.56 -14.46
C LEU A 99 13.32 3.71 -13.83
N HIS A 100 13.80 4.95 -13.98
CA HIS A 100 13.07 6.13 -13.51
C HIS A 100 11.78 6.38 -14.31
N THR A 101 11.82 6.26 -15.63
CA THR A 101 10.65 6.45 -16.50
C THR A 101 9.54 5.46 -16.13
N ILE A 102 9.88 4.21 -15.84
CA ILE A 102 8.93 3.18 -15.40
C ILE A 102 8.40 3.49 -14.00
N TYR A 103 9.28 3.84 -13.05
CA TYR A 103 8.86 4.21 -11.71
C TYR A 103 7.87 5.39 -11.70
N GLU A 104 8.19 6.46 -12.42
CA GLU A 104 7.36 7.66 -12.49
C GLU A 104 6.07 7.40 -13.29
N GLY A 105 6.20 6.74 -14.44
CA GLY A 105 5.09 6.48 -15.37
C GLY A 105 4.13 5.38 -14.92
N ALA A 106 4.51 4.51 -13.99
CA ALA A 106 3.64 3.45 -13.47
C ALA A 106 3.33 3.64 -11.98
N PHE A 107 4.34 3.56 -11.11
CA PHE A 107 4.14 3.61 -9.66
C PHE A 107 3.66 4.97 -9.18
N GLU A 108 4.37 6.07 -9.48
CA GLU A 108 3.96 7.42 -9.04
C GLU A 108 2.64 7.85 -9.68
N THR A 109 2.34 7.40 -10.90
CA THR A 109 1.06 7.67 -11.59
C THR A 109 -0.14 7.13 -10.79
N ILE A 110 0.02 5.97 -10.16
CA ILE A 110 -1.03 5.32 -9.35
C ILE A 110 -0.94 5.76 -7.89
N PHE A 111 0.20 5.54 -7.25
CA PHE A 111 0.38 5.86 -5.84
C PHE A 111 0.23 7.36 -5.56
N GLY A 112 0.77 8.20 -6.44
CA GLY A 112 0.62 9.65 -6.34
C GLY A 112 -0.82 10.13 -6.50
N SER A 113 -1.66 9.42 -7.25
CA SER A 113 -3.09 9.73 -7.35
C SER A 113 -3.85 9.41 -6.05
N TRP A 114 -3.41 8.39 -5.30
CA TRP A 114 -3.97 8.06 -3.98
C TRP A 114 -3.59 9.10 -2.91
N MET A 115 -2.50 9.82 -3.16
CA MET A 115 -2.04 10.92 -2.31
C MET A 115 -2.63 12.27 -2.73
N GLY A 116 -3.22 12.35 -3.92
CA GLY A 116 -3.79 13.56 -4.50
C GLY A 116 -5.03 14.10 -3.79
N ARG A 117 -5.43 15.31 -4.16
CA ARG A 117 -6.50 16.09 -3.54
C ARG A 117 -7.88 15.42 -3.48
N TYR A 118 -8.13 14.37 -4.23
CA TYR A 118 -9.42 13.66 -4.23
C TYR A 118 -9.36 12.29 -3.57
N SER A 119 -8.17 11.84 -3.13
CA SER A 119 -8.00 10.55 -2.45
C SER A 119 -7.44 10.71 -1.04
N ASN A 120 -6.62 11.72 -0.80
CA ASN A 120 -6.12 12.03 0.53
C ASN A 120 -7.22 12.71 1.39
N PRO A 121 -7.70 12.06 2.46
CA PRO A 121 -8.77 12.62 3.28
C PRO A 121 -8.36 13.91 4.01
N PHE A 122 -7.06 14.10 4.30
CA PHE A 122 -6.55 15.27 5.03
C PHE A 122 -6.55 16.56 4.22
N ALA A 123 -6.67 16.45 2.90
CA ALA A 123 -6.63 17.58 1.99
C ALA A 123 -7.66 17.41 0.86
N PHE A 124 -8.79 16.77 1.17
CA PHE A 124 -9.82 16.47 0.20
C PHE A 124 -10.44 17.75 -0.35
N GLY A 125 -10.35 17.95 -1.68
CA GLY A 125 -10.85 19.14 -2.36
C GLY A 125 -9.98 20.38 -2.21
N GLU A 126 -8.79 20.26 -1.60
CA GLU A 126 -7.84 21.37 -1.44
C GLU A 126 -7.31 21.81 -2.81
N GLN A 127 -7.56 23.07 -3.18
CA GLN A 127 -7.22 23.57 -4.53
C GLN A 127 -5.72 23.73 -4.76
N SER A 128 -4.94 23.89 -3.69
CA SER A 128 -3.49 24.01 -3.75
C SER A 128 -2.76 22.69 -4.03
N LEU A 129 -3.45 21.56 -3.90
CA LEU A 129 -2.91 20.23 -4.18
C LEU A 129 -3.21 19.76 -5.61
N SER A 130 -2.24 19.05 -6.18
CA SER A 130 -2.39 18.36 -7.46
C SER A 130 -3.26 17.11 -7.32
N ASP A 131 -3.86 16.68 -8.43
CA ASP A 131 -4.56 15.39 -8.54
C ASP A 131 -3.60 14.20 -8.41
N VAL A 132 -2.33 14.39 -8.76
CA VAL A 132 -1.24 13.41 -8.65
C VAL A 132 -0.05 14.07 -7.95
N ILE A 133 0.41 13.46 -6.86
CA ILE A 133 1.51 13.98 -6.04
C ILE A 133 2.70 13.03 -6.13
N SER A 134 3.91 13.56 -6.39
CA SER A 134 5.13 12.76 -6.23
C SER A 134 5.45 12.58 -4.74
N ILE A 135 5.34 11.36 -4.24
CA ILE A 135 5.67 11.06 -2.85
C ILE A 135 7.15 11.28 -2.57
N ARG A 136 8.01 11.00 -3.55
CA ARG A 136 9.45 11.30 -3.48
C ARG A 136 9.68 12.79 -3.19
N ARG A 137 9.01 13.67 -3.93
CA ARG A 137 9.14 15.13 -3.74
C ARG A 137 8.62 15.57 -2.36
N VAL A 138 7.50 15.01 -1.91
CA VAL A 138 6.93 15.30 -0.57
C VAL A 138 7.93 14.92 0.51
N CYS A 139 8.50 13.71 0.47
CA CYS A 139 9.48 13.26 1.46
C CYS A 139 10.73 14.16 1.47
N SER A 140 11.28 14.51 0.30
CA SER A 140 12.44 15.43 0.22
C SER A 140 12.11 16.82 0.77
N GLN A 141 10.90 17.33 0.53
CA GLN A 141 10.46 18.63 1.05
C GLN A 141 10.33 18.63 2.58
N LEU A 142 9.80 17.55 3.16
CA LEU A 142 9.67 17.39 4.60
C LEU A 142 11.04 17.29 5.28
N ASP A 143 11.94 16.48 4.74
CA ASP A 143 13.30 16.34 5.28
C ASP A 143 14.05 17.68 5.26
N ARG A 144 13.95 18.43 4.14
CA ARG A 144 14.54 19.76 4.02
C ARG A 144 13.97 20.72 5.05
N HIS A 145 12.67 20.70 5.29
CA HIS A 145 12.04 21.57 6.30
C HIS A 145 12.54 21.25 7.71
N ILE A 146 12.67 19.97 8.06
CA ILE A 146 13.23 19.54 9.35
C ILE A 146 14.68 20.01 9.50
N ASP A 147 15.51 19.83 8.46
CA ASP A 147 16.91 20.26 8.50
C ASP A 147 17.02 21.81 8.62
N GLU A 148 16.12 22.58 8.01
CA GLU A 148 16.01 24.04 8.16
C GLU A 148 15.60 24.44 9.60
N GLU A 149 14.61 23.78 10.20
CA GLU A 149 14.19 24.02 11.60
C GLU A 149 15.31 23.70 12.60
N ASP A 150 16.03 22.59 12.38
CA ASP A 150 17.17 22.18 13.19
C ASP A 150 18.35 23.15 13.05
N ALA A 151 18.57 23.71 11.86
CA ALA A 151 19.57 24.74 11.63
C ALA A 151 19.26 26.02 12.40
N VAL A 152 18.00 26.48 12.38
CA VAL A 152 17.58 27.66 13.13
C VAL A 152 17.72 27.43 14.64
N SER A 153 17.38 26.23 15.13
CA SER A 153 17.50 25.89 16.55
C SER A 153 18.96 25.70 17.02
N GLY A 154 19.82 25.18 16.14
CA GLY A 154 21.24 24.90 16.41
C GLY A 154 22.16 26.12 16.37
N THR A 155 21.76 27.25 15.78
CA THR A 155 22.55 28.50 15.79
C THR A 155 22.78 29.08 17.19
N ILE A 156 22.12 28.55 18.22
CA ILE A 156 22.30 28.96 19.63
C ILE A 156 23.44 28.19 20.31
N SER A 157 23.91 27.06 19.74
CA SER A 157 24.88 26.20 20.42
C SER A 157 25.84 25.54 19.42
N ASP A 158 27.06 26.08 19.39
CA ASP A 158 28.33 25.44 19.07
C ASP A 158 29.01 25.75 17.72
N ALA A 159 30.31 26.05 17.82
CA ALA A 159 31.22 26.46 16.77
C ALA A 159 32.22 25.32 16.48
N GLY A 160 31.88 24.42 15.58
CA GLY A 160 32.78 23.34 15.16
C GLY A 160 32.28 22.59 13.93
N ALA A 161 33.14 22.54 12.88
CA ALA A 161 32.90 22.06 11.51
C ALA A 161 31.80 22.81 10.74
N SER A 162 31.98 23.02 9.42
CA SER A 162 30.95 23.65 8.60
C SER A 162 29.69 22.76 8.62
N PRO A 163 28.59 23.17 9.28
CA PRO A 163 27.39 22.34 9.43
C PRO A 163 26.83 21.92 8.06
N ASP A 164 27.11 22.71 7.04
CA ASP A 164 26.58 22.57 5.69
C ASP A 164 27.21 21.40 4.92
N LEU A 165 28.49 21.07 5.15
CA LEU A 165 29.15 19.95 4.47
C LEU A 165 28.61 18.60 4.95
N ALA A 166 28.46 18.40 6.26
CA ALA A 166 27.92 17.17 6.82
C ALA A 166 26.43 16.97 6.47
N ARG A 167 25.66 18.06 6.40
CA ARG A 167 24.27 18.04 5.92
C ARG A 167 24.18 17.66 4.46
N HIS A 168 25.02 18.25 3.61
CA HIS A 168 25.08 17.94 2.19
C HIS A 168 25.45 16.47 1.94
N GLU A 169 26.42 15.93 2.68
CA GLU A 169 26.79 14.51 2.58
C GLU A 169 25.63 13.59 3.01
N LYS A 170 24.96 13.89 4.12
CA LYS A 170 23.77 13.16 4.57
C LYS A 170 22.66 13.21 3.51
N ASP A 171 22.37 14.38 2.95
CA ASP A 171 21.35 14.56 1.92
C ASP A 171 21.66 13.73 0.67
N THR A 172 22.92 13.79 0.23
CA THR A 172 23.43 13.01 -0.91
C THR A 172 23.26 11.51 -0.66
N GLN A 173 23.61 11.02 0.53
CA GLN A 173 23.46 9.61 0.90
C GLN A 173 21.98 9.18 0.94
N LEU A 174 21.07 10.01 1.47
CA LEU A 174 19.64 9.70 1.48
C LEU A 174 19.07 9.62 0.05
N ASN A 175 19.48 10.53 -0.83
CA ASN A 175 19.10 10.49 -2.24
C ASN A 175 19.63 9.23 -2.93
N GLN A 176 20.87 8.83 -2.66
CA GLN A 176 21.46 7.60 -3.19
C GLN A 176 20.70 6.35 -2.73
N PHE A 177 20.36 6.23 -1.43
CA PHE A 177 19.61 5.07 -0.93
C PHE A 177 18.22 4.96 -1.56
N LEU A 178 17.52 6.10 -1.69
CA LEU A 178 16.22 6.15 -2.34
C LEU A 178 16.33 5.78 -3.83
N ASP A 179 17.37 6.27 -4.50
CA ASP A 179 17.66 5.95 -5.90
C ASP A 179 17.90 4.45 -6.12
N HIS A 180 18.71 3.81 -5.25
CA HIS A 180 18.92 2.37 -5.30
C HIS A 180 17.62 1.58 -5.10
N ALA A 181 16.76 2.00 -4.16
CA ALA A 181 15.47 1.36 -3.93
C ALA A 181 14.51 1.54 -5.12
N ILE A 182 14.47 2.72 -5.74
CA ILE A 182 13.68 2.98 -6.96
C ILE A 182 14.17 2.09 -8.11
N GLN A 183 15.48 2.06 -8.36
CA GLN A 183 16.07 1.24 -9.41
C GLN A 183 15.81 -0.24 -9.18
N SER A 184 15.98 -0.72 -7.96
CA SER A 184 15.69 -2.10 -7.58
C SER A 184 14.22 -2.46 -7.74
N PHE A 185 13.32 -1.57 -7.29
CA PHE A 185 11.88 -1.74 -7.43
C PHE A 185 11.47 -1.81 -8.91
N ALA A 186 11.99 -0.89 -9.74
CA ALA A 186 11.66 -0.79 -11.16
C ALA A 186 12.34 -1.86 -12.02
N ALA A 187 13.43 -2.48 -11.53
CA ALA A 187 14.20 -3.48 -12.25
C ALA A 187 13.35 -4.64 -12.80
N ARG A 188 12.26 -4.98 -12.10
CA ARG A 188 11.34 -6.06 -12.50
C ARG A 188 10.77 -5.90 -13.92
N TRP A 189 10.72 -4.67 -14.44
CA TRP A 189 10.20 -4.35 -15.76
C TRP A 189 11.28 -4.14 -16.82
N LEU A 190 12.57 -4.20 -16.48
CA LEU A 190 13.66 -4.12 -17.46
C LEU A 190 13.56 -5.15 -18.60
N PRO A 191 13.11 -6.40 -18.40
CA PRO A 191 12.92 -7.32 -19.51
C PRO A 191 11.96 -6.80 -20.60
N LEU A 192 11.03 -5.91 -20.27
CA LEU A 192 10.11 -5.30 -21.23
C LEU A 192 10.82 -4.31 -22.16
N THR A 193 11.91 -3.66 -21.71
CA THR A 193 12.68 -2.70 -22.53
C THR A 193 13.65 -3.38 -23.49
N HIS A 194 13.86 -4.69 -23.37
CA HIS A 194 14.89 -5.44 -24.10
C HIS A 194 14.58 -5.66 -25.58
N GLN A 195 13.37 -5.38 -26.06
CA GLN A 195 13.12 -5.29 -27.52
C GLN A 195 13.93 -4.16 -28.20
N LEU A 196 14.60 -3.29 -27.41
CA LEU A 196 15.29 -2.08 -27.88
C LEU A 196 16.81 -2.04 -27.58
N ILE A 197 17.41 -3.00 -26.84
CA ILE A 197 18.81 -2.91 -26.35
C ILE A 197 19.61 -4.19 -26.68
N LEU A 198 20.86 -4.03 -27.14
CA LEU A 198 21.78 -5.08 -27.62
C LEU A 198 21.88 -6.30 -26.66
N PRO A 199 22.02 -7.53 -27.20
CA PRO A 199 22.16 -8.76 -26.41
C PRO A 199 23.59 -8.88 -25.86
N GLY A 200 23.79 -8.57 -24.58
CA GLY A 200 25.11 -8.69 -23.94
C GLY A 200 25.09 -9.03 -22.45
N LEU A 201 24.07 -8.60 -21.71
CA LEU A 201 23.93 -8.90 -20.28
C LEU A 201 22.61 -9.63 -20.03
N SER A 202 22.65 -10.72 -19.28
CA SER A 202 21.44 -11.36 -18.77
C SER A 202 20.71 -10.37 -17.86
N GLN A 203 19.55 -9.86 -18.29
CA GLN A 203 18.73 -8.91 -17.52
C GLN A 203 18.43 -9.42 -16.11
N ALA A 204 18.32 -10.74 -15.93
CA ALA A 204 18.21 -11.34 -14.61
C ALA A 204 19.40 -11.00 -13.69
N ASN A 205 20.62 -10.95 -14.22
CA ASN A 205 21.80 -10.53 -13.45
C ASN A 205 21.73 -9.04 -13.08
N VAL A 206 21.30 -8.16 -13.99
CA VAL A 206 21.09 -6.73 -13.68
C VAL A 206 20.05 -6.57 -12.56
N VAL A 207 18.92 -7.26 -12.66
CA VAL A 207 17.87 -7.25 -11.63
C VAL A 207 18.41 -7.72 -10.27
N CYS A 208 19.11 -8.86 -10.21
CA CYS A 208 19.73 -9.35 -8.98
C CYS A 208 20.75 -8.36 -8.40
N ARG A 209 21.59 -7.75 -9.24
CA ARG A 209 22.57 -6.75 -8.82
C ARG A 209 21.93 -5.50 -8.23
N LEU A 210 20.87 -4.99 -8.85
CA LEU A 210 20.12 -3.83 -8.34
C LEU A 210 19.47 -4.14 -6.99
N TRP A 211 18.90 -5.34 -6.86
CA TRP A 211 18.36 -5.83 -5.59
C TRP A 211 19.41 -5.93 -4.50
N ARG A 212 20.55 -6.59 -4.75
CA ARG A 212 21.68 -6.68 -3.80
C ARG A 212 22.18 -5.32 -3.33
N ARG A 213 22.30 -4.38 -4.27
CA ARG A 213 22.73 -3.00 -3.99
C ARG A 213 21.77 -2.32 -3.02
N ALA A 214 20.46 -2.36 -3.29
CA ALA A 214 19.47 -1.79 -2.38
C ALA A 214 19.44 -2.53 -1.03
N HIS A 215 19.47 -3.87 -1.03
CA HIS A 215 19.42 -4.71 0.16
C HIS A 215 20.55 -4.37 1.16
N THR A 216 21.77 -4.16 0.65
CA THR A 216 22.95 -3.80 1.46
C THR A 216 22.79 -2.46 2.20
N ASP A 217 21.95 -1.56 1.69
CA ASP A 217 21.75 -0.25 2.30
C ASP A 217 20.67 -0.23 3.39
N MET A 218 19.79 -1.22 3.45
CA MET A 218 18.59 -1.19 4.31
C MET A 218 18.91 -0.98 5.79
N LEU A 219 19.96 -1.60 6.32
CA LEU A 219 20.36 -1.39 7.71
C LEU A 219 20.83 0.06 7.97
N LYS A 220 21.51 0.68 7.00
CA LYS A 220 21.92 2.10 7.10
C LYS A 220 20.69 3.02 7.05
N VAL A 221 19.71 2.68 6.22
CA VAL A 221 18.45 3.44 6.07
C VAL A 221 17.61 3.36 7.36
N ILE A 222 17.52 2.19 7.98
CA ILE A 222 16.84 2.01 9.29
C ILE A 222 17.46 2.92 10.35
N ASN A 223 18.79 2.96 10.42
CA ASN A 223 19.55 3.74 11.39
C ASN A 223 19.56 5.25 11.10
N ARG A 224 18.89 5.71 10.03
CA ARG A 224 18.80 7.13 9.65
C ARG A 224 17.35 7.56 9.43
N PRO A 225 16.54 7.72 10.49
CA PRO A 225 15.15 8.14 10.36
C PRO A 225 14.99 9.45 9.58
N SER A 226 14.23 9.40 8.49
CA SER A 226 13.83 10.54 7.65
C SER A 226 12.62 10.14 6.81
N TYR A 227 11.88 11.09 6.23
CA TYR A 227 10.77 10.74 5.34
C TYR A 227 11.27 10.07 4.06
N ARG A 228 12.46 10.42 3.56
CA ARG A 228 13.09 9.67 2.45
C ARG A 228 13.46 8.26 2.88
N SER A 229 14.01 8.06 4.07
CA SER A 229 14.32 6.71 4.59
C SER A 229 13.08 5.85 4.74
N MET A 230 11.98 6.42 5.25
CA MET A 230 10.68 5.76 5.30
C MET A 230 10.25 5.30 3.90
N LEU A 231 10.28 6.19 2.90
CA LEU A 231 9.91 5.85 1.53
C LEU A 231 10.83 4.78 0.93
N THR A 232 12.15 4.88 1.15
CA THR A 232 13.15 3.90 0.71
C THR A 232 12.84 2.51 1.24
N LEU A 233 12.54 2.39 2.54
CA LEU A 233 12.20 1.12 3.19
C LEU A 233 10.89 0.54 2.65
N LEU A 234 9.86 1.38 2.47
CA LEU A 234 8.56 0.95 1.93
C LEU A 234 8.68 0.48 0.47
N LEU A 235 9.45 1.20 -0.36
CA LEU A 235 9.70 0.80 -1.74
C LEU A 235 10.47 -0.52 -1.82
N PHE A 236 11.54 -0.68 -1.02
CA PHE A 236 12.29 -1.93 -0.98
C PHE A 236 11.41 -3.10 -0.49
N ALA A 237 10.53 -2.88 0.49
CA ALA A 237 9.59 -3.90 0.94
C ALA A 237 8.60 -4.36 -0.15
N LEU A 238 8.25 -3.49 -1.11
CA LEU A 238 7.45 -3.87 -2.30
C LEU A 238 8.29 -4.49 -3.42
N THR A 239 9.61 -4.53 -3.29
CA THR A 239 10.50 -5.12 -4.28
C THR A 239 10.48 -6.63 -4.14
N PRO A 240 10.00 -7.38 -5.15
CA PRO A 240 10.02 -8.82 -5.11
C PRO A 240 11.45 -9.30 -5.15
N ILE A 241 11.72 -10.38 -4.41
CA ILE A 241 13.01 -11.05 -4.48
C ILE A 241 13.18 -11.61 -5.90
N PRO A 242 14.28 -11.27 -6.59
CA PRO A 242 14.56 -11.78 -7.92
C PRO A 242 14.82 -13.29 -7.95
N VAL A 243 14.51 -13.90 -9.09
CA VAL A 243 14.93 -15.27 -9.40
C VAL A 243 16.46 -15.30 -9.51
N GLY A 244 17.09 -16.24 -8.81
CA GLY A 244 18.56 -16.36 -8.75
C GLY A 244 19.20 -15.81 -7.47
N ILE A 245 18.42 -15.23 -6.55
CA ILE A 245 18.84 -15.00 -5.17
C ILE A 245 18.57 -16.29 -4.37
N SER A 246 19.57 -16.83 -3.65
CA SER A 246 19.36 -18.02 -2.81
C SER A 246 18.61 -17.68 -1.52
N GLU A 247 18.12 -18.69 -0.79
CA GLU A 247 17.47 -18.46 0.51
C GLU A 247 18.48 -17.96 1.56
N GLU A 248 19.72 -18.43 1.51
CA GLU A 248 20.79 -17.96 2.41
C GLU A 248 21.11 -16.48 2.15
N GLU A 249 21.24 -16.08 0.88
CA GLU A 249 21.49 -14.69 0.50
C GLU A 249 20.34 -13.76 0.95
N GLU A 250 19.11 -14.25 0.90
CA GLU A 250 17.92 -13.51 1.38
C GLU A 250 17.99 -13.26 2.89
N LEU A 251 18.58 -14.18 3.66
CA LEU A 251 18.73 -14.08 5.12
C LEU A 251 19.92 -13.21 5.57
N GLU A 252 20.87 -12.90 4.69
CA GLU A 252 22.08 -12.12 5.03
C GLU A 252 21.80 -10.64 5.35
N GLY A 253 20.60 -10.14 5.06
CA GLY A 253 20.25 -8.73 5.27
C GLY A 253 18.90 -8.51 5.93
N VAL A 254 18.30 -7.36 5.62
CA VAL A 254 17.05 -6.91 6.26
C VAL A 254 15.87 -7.36 5.40
N SER A 255 15.00 -8.19 5.95
CA SER A 255 13.80 -8.62 5.25
C SER A 255 12.84 -7.47 4.95
N GLY A 256 12.02 -7.62 3.90
CA GLY A 256 11.02 -6.63 3.53
C GLY A 256 10.03 -6.31 4.66
N GLN A 257 9.66 -7.31 5.47
CA GLN A 257 8.78 -7.10 6.65
C GLN A 257 9.41 -6.20 7.70
N VAL A 258 10.70 -6.40 8.00
CA VAL A 258 11.44 -5.54 8.93
C VAL A 258 11.53 -4.12 8.36
N CYS A 259 11.71 -3.97 7.04
CA CYS A 259 11.68 -2.67 6.37
C CYS A 259 10.34 -1.96 6.55
N VAL A 260 9.20 -2.65 6.38
CA VAL A 260 7.87 -2.08 6.66
C VAL A 260 7.78 -1.61 8.11
N HIS A 261 8.09 -2.48 9.07
CA HIS A 261 7.99 -2.13 10.49
C HIS A 261 8.84 -0.91 10.85
N ALA A 262 10.09 -0.88 10.39
CA ALA A 262 11.00 0.24 10.62
C ALA A 262 10.48 1.52 9.96
N ALA A 263 9.95 1.47 8.74
CA ALA A 263 9.39 2.63 8.07
C ALA A 263 8.19 3.22 8.82
N LEU A 264 7.27 2.35 9.28
CA LEU A 264 6.08 2.77 10.04
C LEU A 264 6.47 3.37 11.40
N GLN A 265 7.47 2.81 12.07
CA GLN A 265 8.03 3.39 13.29
C GLN A 265 8.72 4.74 13.03
N GLN A 266 9.46 4.88 11.93
CA GLN A 266 10.12 6.13 11.56
C GLN A 266 9.09 7.26 11.38
N ILE A 267 8.00 7.04 10.65
CA ILE A 267 6.98 8.08 10.49
C ILE A 267 6.25 8.41 11.79
N GLN A 268 5.96 7.43 12.65
CA GLN A 268 5.40 7.72 13.98
C GLN A 268 6.34 8.62 14.78
N THR A 269 7.63 8.31 14.77
CA THR A 269 8.65 9.08 15.51
C THR A 269 8.81 10.49 14.95
N LEU A 270 8.87 10.64 13.62
CA LEU A 270 8.99 11.94 12.94
C LEU A 270 7.80 12.84 13.25
N ARG A 271 6.57 12.29 13.25
CA ARG A 271 5.36 13.05 13.59
C ARG A 271 5.24 13.36 15.08
N ALA A 272 5.69 12.46 15.94
CA ALA A 272 5.71 12.68 17.39
C ALA A 272 6.72 13.75 17.80
N ARG A 273 7.85 13.86 17.06
CA ARG A 273 8.91 14.85 17.29
C ARG A 273 8.37 16.28 17.31
N GLN A 274 7.33 16.58 16.53
CA GLN A 274 6.74 17.90 16.48
C GLN A 274 5.69 18.18 17.57
N LYS A 275 5.24 17.15 18.31
CA LYS A 275 4.08 17.26 19.22
C LYS A 275 4.40 16.96 20.67
N SER A 276 5.56 16.37 20.97
CA SER A 276 5.88 15.89 22.31
C SER A 276 7.38 15.87 22.58
N LEU A 277 7.72 16.09 23.85
CA LEU A 277 9.04 15.82 24.42
C LEU A 277 9.46 14.37 24.15
N GLN A 278 10.61 14.17 23.54
CA GLN A 278 11.15 12.84 23.32
C GLN A 278 12.26 12.55 24.33
N PHE A 279 12.13 11.42 25.02
CA PHE A 279 13.14 10.87 25.91
C PHE A 279 13.71 9.62 25.26
N ASN A 280 15.01 9.60 24.99
CA ASN A 280 15.74 8.34 24.83
C ASN A 280 16.72 8.23 26.01
N GLY A 281 17.16 7.02 26.36
CA GLY A 281 17.99 6.76 27.55
C GLY A 281 19.30 7.55 27.65
N THR A 282 19.64 8.36 26.64
CA THR A 282 20.83 9.22 26.58
C THR A 282 20.55 10.71 26.32
N ARG A 283 19.33 11.12 25.91
CA ARG A 283 18.98 12.51 25.55
C ARG A 283 17.49 12.85 25.76
N VAL A 284 17.23 14.08 26.17
CA VAL A 284 15.90 14.71 26.20
C VAL A 284 15.84 15.77 25.11
N ASN A 285 15.00 15.59 24.10
CA ASN A 285 14.79 16.57 23.04
C ASN A 285 13.52 17.39 23.34
N LEU A 286 13.68 18.69 23.53
CA LEU A 286 12.63 19.64 23.88
C LEU A 286 12.20 20.44 22.64
N THR A 287 11.21 19.97 21.91
CA THR A 287 10.65 20.68 20.74
C THR A 287 9.48 21.56 21.16
N ASN A 288 9.78 22.71 21.79
CA ASN A 288 8.77 23.73 22.05
C ASN A 288 8.51 24.55 20.77
N SER A 289 7.59 24.10 19.91
CA SER A 289 7.06 24.93 18.81
C SER A 289 5.65 25.43 19.14
N ASN A 290 5.54 26.34 20.12
CA ASN A 290 4.33 27.15 20.28
C ASN A 290 4.52 28.46 19.49
N ARG A 291 4.37 28.41 18.16
CA ARG A 291 4.23 29.63 17.34
C ARG A 291 2.75 29.88 17.02
N PRO A 292 2.22 31.09 17.28
CA PRO A 292 0.82 31.40 17.04
C PRO A 292 0.48 31.41 15.54
N ILE A 293 -0.64 30.77 15.20
CA ILE A 293 -1.21 30.71 13.84
C ILE A 293 -1.80 32.08 13.51
N GLY A 294 -1.08 32.90 12.75
CA GLY A 294 -1.57 34.15 12.16
C GLY A 294 -1.09 34.26 10.71
N ALA A 295 -1.90 34.86 9.83
CA ALA A 295 -1.72 34.94 8.37
C ALA A 295 -0.42 35.64 7.91
N SER A 296 0.71 34.98 8.11
CA SER A 296 2.06 35.42 7.76
C SER A 296 2.69 34.40 6.80
N PRO A 297 3.75 34.75 6.06
CA PRO A 297 4.48 33.77 5.24
C PRO A 297 4.93 32.53 6.04
N ALA A 298 5.20 32.69 7.34
CA ALA A 298 5.50 31.60 8.25
C ALA A 298 4.30 30.66 8.48
N SER A 299 3.05 31.17 8.56
CA SER A 299 1.88 30.30 8.70
C SER A 299 1.55 29.52 7.44
N LEU A 300 1.83 30.09 6.25
CA LEU A 300 1.67 29.38 4.99
C LEU A 300 2.70 28.26 4.85
N ALA A 301 3.95 28.51 5.25
CA ALA A 301 4.99 27.48 5.33
C ALA A 301 4.58 26.34 6.29
N THR A 302 4.03 26.68 7.46
CA THR A 302 3.50 25.69 8.41
C THR A 302 2.31 24.91 7.85
N ALA A 303 1.38 25.56 7.14
CA ALA A 303 0.25 24.87 6.52
C ALA A 303 0.69 23.89 5.43
N ASN A 304 1.62 24.29 4.56
CA ASN A 304 2.19 23.43 3.53
C ASN A 304 2.94 22.24 4.14
N PHE A 305 3.68 22.45 5.23
CA PHE A 305 4.33 21.36 5.96
C PHE A 305 3.30 20.37 6.52
N ILE A 306 2.24 20.85 7.18
CA ILE A 306 1.20 19.98 7.77
C ILE A 306 0.51 19.14 6.69
N ILE A 307 0.21 19.73 5.53
CA ILE A 307 -0.40 19.02 4.40
C ILE A 307 0.57 17.96 3.85
N ALA A 308 1.84 18.32 3.65
CA ALA A 308 2.87 17.39 3.20
C ALA A 308 3.07 16.24 4.20
N GLU A 309 3.15 16.52 5.49
CA GLU A 309 3.30 15.51 6.55
C GLU A 309 2.08 14.59 6.61
N SER A 310 0.88 15.15 6.51
CA SER A 310 -0.37 14.38 6.48
C SER A 310 -0.46 13.51 5.24
N THR A 311 0.08 13.97 4.11
CA THR A 311 0.20 13.19 2.86
C THR A 311 1.17 12.03 3.04
N ALA A 312 2.35 12.26 3.62
CA ALA A 312 3.29 11.18 3.95
C ALA A 312 2.69 10.17 4.93
N TYR A 313 1.89 10.64 5.89
CA TYR A 313 1.18 9.76 6.82
C TYR A 313 0.09 8.93 6.13
N TRP A 314 -0.67 9.52 5.21
CA TRP A 314 -1.66 8.81 4.41
C TRP A 314 -1.00 7.75 3.50
N ALA A 315 0.18 8.06 2.95
CA ALA A 315 1.00 7.09 2.22
C ALA A 315 1.35 5.91 3.13
N ALA A 316 1.92 6.16 4.31
CA ALA A 316 2.29 5.10 5.24
C ALA A 316 1.09 4.28 5.73
N LEU A 317 -0.07 4.91 5.99
CA LEU A 317 -1.32 4.21 6.31
C LEU A 317 -1.80 3.30 5.17
N THR A 318 -1.57 3.71 3.92
CA THR A 318 -1.89 2.89 2.74
C THR A 318 -1.05 1.61 2.73
N PHE A 319 0.25 1.72 3.00
CA PHE A 319 1.15 0.58 3.14
C PHE A 319 0.77 -0.33 4.32
N ASP A 320 0.55 0.25 5.50
CA ASP A 320 0.18 -0.50 6.72
C ASP A 320 -1.13 -1.29 6.54
N THR A 321 -2.12 -0.65 5.91
CA THR A 321 -3.42 -1.28 5.62
C THR A 321 -3.29 -2.37 4.56
N SER A 322 -2.51 -2.11 3.50
CA SER A 322 -2.24 -3.11 2.46
C SER A 322 -1.56 -4.33 3.05
N ALA A 323 -0.53 -4.14 3.88
CA ALA A 323 0.19 -5.20 4.57
C ALA A 323 -0.73 -5.99 5.50
N SER A 324 -1.54 -5.32 6.33
CA SER A 324 -2.48 -5.99 7.25
C SER A 324 -3.55 -6.81 6.53
N LEU A 325 -3.93 -6.39 5.33
CA LEU A 325 -4.88 -7.10 4.49
C LEU A 325 -4.22 -8.36 3.90
N THR A 326 -3.13 -8.19 3.16
CA THR A 326 -2.49 -9.25 2.34
C THR A 326 -1.57 -10.16 3.13
N LEU A 327 -1.04 -9.69 4.26
CA LEU A 327 -0.21 -10.44 5.17
C LEU A 327 -0.98 -10.73 6.45
N ASN A 328 -0.56 -11.73 7.20
CA ASN A 328 -1.20 -12.07 8.48
C ASN A 328 -0.70 -11.19 9.65
N CYS A 329 -0.33 -9.93 9.38
CA CYS A 329 0.16 -9.00 10.39
C CYS A 329 -0.98 -8.12 10.96
N ARG A 330 -0.72 -7.50 12.12
CA ARG A 330 -1.58 -6.46 12.67
C ARG A 330 -1.12 -5.10 12.15
N PRO A 331 -2.04 -4.13 11.98
CA PRO A 331 -1.66 -2.78 11.62
C PRO A 331 -0.81 -2.15 12.73
N LEU A 332 0.22 -1.40 12.34
CA LEU A 332 1.15 -0.72 13.25
C LEU A 332 0.84 0.77 13.40
N LEU A 333 0.27 1.42 12.37
CA LEU A 333 -0.06 2.84 12.39
C LEU A 333 -1.49 3.14 12.80
N SER A 334 -2.40 2.20 12.55
CA SER A 334 -3.81 2.31 12.86
C SER A 334 -4.20 1.23 13.86
N SER A 335 -5.06 1.57 14.81
CA SER A 335 -5.70 0.65 15.75
C SER A 335 -6.44 -0.44 15.00
N GLY A 336 -6.42 -1.66 15.51
CA GLY A 336 -7.05 -2.84 14.92
C GLY A 336 -8.59 -2.83 14.99
N LEU A 337 -9.14 -3.98 15.39
CA LEU A 337 -10.58 -4.17 15.55
C LEU A 337 -11.20 -3.11 16.47
N PHE A 338 -10.52 -2.82 17.58
CA PHE A 338 -10.94 -1.82 18.55
C PHE A 338 -10.21 -0.50 18.32
N GLY A 339 -10.98 0.58 18.16
CA GLY A 339 -10.46 1.94 18.18
C GLY A 339 -10.29 2.63 16.83
N PHE A 340 -10.23 1.90 15.71
CA PHE A 340 -10.04 2.53 14.38
C PHE A 340 -11.14 3.54 14.06
N GLU A 341 -12.37 3.33 14.53
CA GLU A 341 -13.49 4.26 14.31
C GLU A 341 -13.27 5.64 14.95
N SER A 342 -12.48 5.69 16.03
CA SER A 342 -12.15 6.93 16.72
C SER A 342 -11.05 7.73 16.02
N GLU A 343 -10.30 7.10 15.11
CA GLU A 343 -9.17 7.74 14.44
C GLU A 343 -9.61 8.82 13.44
N PRO A 344 -8.94 9.98 13.43
CA PRO A 344 -9.25 11.05 12.49
C PRO A 344 -9.20 10.61 11.03
N SER A 345 -8.20 9.81 10.63
CA SER A 345 -8.00 9.35 9.26
C SER A 345 -9.25 8.70 8.68
N TRP A 346 -9.82 7.72 9.40
CA TRP A 346 -10.99 6.96 8.94
C TRP A 346 -12.29 7.73 9.07
N ARG A 347 -12.42 8.62 10.07
CA ARG A 347 -13.56 9.54 10.16
C ARG A 347 -13.56 10.55 9.01
N MET A 348 -12.39 11.01 8.59
CA MET A 348 -12.27 11.94 7.48
C MET A 348 -12.58 11.25 6.15
N VAL A 349 -12.16 10.01 5.92
CA VAL A 349 -12.60 9.23 4.73
C VAL A 349 -14.14 9.15 4.69
N ARG A 350 -14.79 8.86 5.82
CA ARG A 350 -16.24 8.87 5.94
C ARG A 350 -16.88 10.24 5.74
N THR A 351 -16.17 11.33 6.01
CA THR A 351 -16.68 12.70 5.76
C THR A 351 -16.57 13.06 4.28
N CYS A 352 -15.47 12.65 3.64
CA CYS A 352 -15.21 12.92 2.23
C CYS A 352 -16.28 12.33 1.30
N ILE A 353 -16.90 11.20 1.67
CA ILE A 353 -18.03 10.64 0.89
C ILE A 353 -19.22 11.61 0.81
N GLY A 354 -19.50 12.34 1.90
CA GLY A 354 -20.58 13.33 1.94
C GLY A 354 -20.29 14.51 1.02
N ILE A 355 -19.07 15.05 1.13
CA ILE A 355 -18.58 16.14 0.27
C ILE A 355 -18.61 15.71 -1.21
N PHE A 356 -18.17 14.48 -1.50
CA PHE A 356 -18.20 13.93 -2.85
C PHE A 356 -19.64 13.83 -3.39
N ARG A 357 -20.58 13.27 -2.62
CA ARG A 357 -22.00 13.17 -3.01
C ARG A 357 -22.63 14.52 -3.29
N GLU A 358 -22.34 15.52 -2.46
CA GLU A 358 -22.82 16.89 -2.68
C GLU A 358 -22.24 17.50 -3.97
N THR A 359 -20.94 17.31 -4.21
CA THR A 359 -20.24 17.83 -5.40
C THR A 359 -20.67 17.15 -6.70
N THR A 360 -21.08 15.88 -6.62
CA THR A 360 -21.40 15.04 -7.79
C THR A 360 -22.90 14.80 -7.99
N ARG A 361 -23.76 15.47 -7.20
CA ARG A 361 -25.21 15.27 -7.23
C ARG A 361 -25.80 15.36 -8.63
N ASP A 362 -25.33 16.33 -9.41
CA ASP A 362 -25.85 16.63 -10.73
C ASP A 362 -25.22 15.76 -11.84
N TRP A 363 -24.24 14.91 -11.50
CA TRP A 363 -23.56 13.99 -12.43
C TRP A 363 -24.33 12.71 -12.70
N SER A 364 -25.34 12.43 -11.87
CA SER A 364 -26.24 11.28 -11.99
C SER A 364 -27.22 11.38 -13.17
N ASN A 365 -27.31 12.55 -13.81
CA ASN A 365 -28.13 12.75 -15.01
C ASN A 365 -27.38 12.27 -16.25
N ALA A 366 -28.05 11.49 -17.11
CA ALA A 366 -27.49 10.80 -18.27
C ALA A 366 -26.81 11.71 -19.33
N ASP A 367 -26.95 13.04 -19.21
CA ASP A 367 -26.41 14.04 -20.13
C ASP A 367 -25.05 14.63 -19.69
N VAL A 368 -24.45 14.16 -18.58
CA VAL A 368 -23.17 14.70 -18.13
C VAL A 368 -22.01 14.12 -18.95
N ASP A 369 -21.34 15.01 -19.67
CA ASP A 369 -20.05 14.73 -20.28
C ASP A 369 -19.01 14.41 -19.19
N LEU A 370 -18.70 13.12 -19.09
CA LEU A 370 -17.65 12.59 -18.23
C LEU A 370 -16.31 12.76 -18.95
N THR A 371 -15.58 13.80 -18.54
CA THR A 371 -14.21 14.10 -19.01
C THR A 371 -13.18 13.31 -18.20
N ASP A 372 -11.91 13.32 -18.65
CA ASP A 372 -10.79 12.72 -17.91
C ASP A 372 -10.68 13.28 -16.48
N GLU A 373 -10.90 14.59 -16.28
CA GLU A 373 -10.80 15.23 -14.96
C GLU A 373 -11.89 14.72 -14.01
N LYS A 374 -13.14 14.64 -14.48
CA LYS A 374 -14.25 14.10 -13.68
C LYS A 374 -14.03 12.62 -13.38
N ALA A 375 -13.57 11.84 -14.37
CA ALA A 375 -13.27 10.43 -14.17
C ALA A 375 -12.18 10.25 -13.11
N ASN A 376 -11.08 11.01 -13.18
CA ASN A 376 -10.02 10.97 -12.18
C ASN A 376 -10.51 11.37 -10.78
N GLN A 377 -11.43 12.34 -10.67
CA GLN A 377 -12.05 12.68 -9.40
C GLN A 377 -12.87 11.52 -8.80
N VAL A 378 -13.68 10.84 -9.62
CA VAL A 378 -14.44 9.64 -9.20
C VAL A 378 -13.49 8.53 -8.75
N ILE A 379 -12.47 8.24 -9.56
CA ILE A 379 -11.51 7.16 -9.32
C ILE A 379 -10.71 7.44 -8.03
N ALA A 380 -10.19 8.65 -7.85
CA ALA A 380 -9.42 9.03 -6.67
C ALA A 380 -10.26 8.96 -5.38
N ALA A 381 -11.50 9.47 -5.41
CA ALA A 381 -12.41 9.39 -4.27
C ALA A 381 -12.79 7.93 -3.95
N GLY A 382 -13.03 7.12 -4.98
CA GLY A 382 -13.23 5.68 -4.84
C GLY A 382 -12.02 4.97 -4.23
N ALA A 383 -10.79 5.38 -4.58
CA ALA A 383 -9.56 4.79 -4.04
C ALA A 383 -9.40 5.00 -2.53
N ALA A 384 -9.80 6.17 -2.01
CA ALA A 384 -9.81 6.43 -0.56
C ALA A 384 -10.79 5.49 0.17
N TRP A 385 -11.99 5.33 -0.38
CA TRP A 385 -13.00 4.44 0.20
C TRP A 385 -12.61 2.96 0.08
N LYS A 386 -11.99 2.56 -1.03
CA LYS A 386 -11.39 1.23 -1.21
C LYS A 386 -10.41 0.93 -0.07
N LEU A 387 -9.60 1.90 0.35
CA LEU A 387 -8.68 1.71 1.48
C LEU A 387 -9.43 1.49 2.81
N LEU A 388 -10.57 2.13 3.02
CA LEU A 388 -11.44 1.85 4.19
C LEU A 388 -12.02 0.44 4.13
N VAL A 389 -12.43 -0.06 2.95
CA VAL A 389 -12.86 -1.46 2.78
C VAL A 389 -11.71 -2.40 3.17
N TRP A 390 -10.48 -2.15 2.69
CA TRP A 390 -9.31 -2.93 3.06
C TRP A 390 -9.06 -2.94 4.56
N LYS A 391 -9.15 -1.77 5.21
CA LYS A 391 -9.00 -1.65 6.66
C LYS A 391 -10.02 -2.50 7.42
N LEU A 392 -11.29 -2.45 7.02
CA LEU A 392 -12.34 -3.23 7.66
C LEU A 392 -12.19 -4.72 7.42
N THR A 393 -11.76 -5.13 6.22
CA THR A 393 -11.44 -6.53 5.93
C THR A 393 -10.28 -7.02 6.79
N ALA A 394 -9.24 -6.21 6.98
CA ALA A 394 -8.14 -6.53 7.90
C ALA A 394 -8.63 -6.66 9.36
N ASN A 395 -9.56 -5.81 9.80
CA ASN A 395 -10.17 -5.93 11.12
C ASN A 395 -11.05 -7.18 11.29
N LEU A 396 -11.78 -7.60 10.24
CA LEU A 396 -12.49 -8.89 10.23
C LEU A 396 -11.50 -10.05 10.34
N LYS A 397 -10.41 -10.00 9.58
CA LYS A 397 -9.33 -10.98 9.64
C LYS A 397 -8.73 -11.08 11.05
N GLU A 398 -8.47 -9.94 11.68
CA GLU A 398 -8.03 -9.85 13.08
C GLU A 398 -9.05 -10.48 14.03
N SER A 399 -10.35 -10.15 13.88
CA SER A 399 -11.41 -10.67 14.75
C SER A 399 -11.47 -12.21 14.75
N LEU A 400 -11.33 -12.82 13.58
CA LEU A 400 -11.37 -14.26 13.39
C LEU A 400 -10.07 -14.94 13.85
N ARG A 401 -8.92 -14.38 13.48
CA ARG A 401 -7.60 -14.91 13.84
C ARG A 401 -7.40 -14.93 15.36
N ASP A 402 -7.81 -13.87 16.03
CA ASP A 402 -7.55 -13.67 17.46
C ASP A 402 -8.64 -14.32 18.34
N GLY A 403 -9.65 -14.96 17.74
CA GLY A 403 -10.67 -15.73 18.44
C GLY A 403 -11.62 -14.86 19.26
N HIS A 404 -11.97 -13.67 18.75
CA HIS A 404 -12.95 -12.80 19.41
C HIS A 404 -14.35 -13.42 19.42
N ASP A 405 -15.21 -12.94 20.31
CA ASP A 405 -16.58 -13.47 20.42
C ASP A 405 -17.41 -13.25 19.14
N GLU A 406 -18.50 -14.00 19.01
CA GLU A 406 -19.35 -13.94 17.81
C GLU A 406 -19.98 -12.56 17.59
N ALA A 407 -20.21 -11.77 18.64
CA ALA A 407 -20.76 -10.43 18.48
C ALA A 407 -19.73 -9.47 17.86
N GLU A 408 -18.46 -9.59 18.27
CA GLU A 408 -17.33 -8.89 17.69
C GLU A 408 -17.11 -9.24 16.21
N VAL A 409 -17.08 -10.55 15.91
CA VAL A 409 -16.91 -11.05 14.53
C VAL A 409 -18.05 -10.60 13.64
N LEU A 410 -19.30 -10.76 14.09
CA LEU A 410 -20.47 -10.37 13.30
C LEU A 410 -20.51 -8.85 13.07
N ARG A 411 -20.08 -8.03 14.05
CA ARG A 411 -19.97 -6.59 13.85
C ARG A 411 -18.88 -6.24 12.83
N ALA A 412 -17.71 -6.86 12.90
CA ALA A 412 -16.64 -6.65 11.94
C ALA A 412 -17.10 -7.01 10.51
N PHE A 413 -17.74 -8.17 10.36
CA PHE A 413 -18.34 -8.62 9.11
C PHE A 413 -19.40 -7.65 8.57
N ASN A 414 -20.34 -7.23 9.42
CA ASN A 414 -21.38 -6.26 9.03
C ASN A 414 -20.79 -4.90 8.65
N SER A 415 -19.70 -4.49 9.29
CA SER A 415 -19.00 -3.25 8.96
C SER A 415 -18.38 -3.31 7.57
N VAL A 416 -17.74 -4.44 7.23
CA VAL A 416 -17.23 -4.69 5.86
C VAL A 416 -18.37 -4.67 4.85
N SER A 417 -19.42 -5.46 5.09
CA SER A 417 -20.57 -5.57 4.18
C SER A 417 -21.26 -4.22 3.94
N SER A 418 -21.53 -3.45 5.00
CA SER A 418 -22.13 -2.11 4.91
C SER A 418 -21.24 -1.12 4.15
N THR A 419 -19.91 -1.21 4.32
CA THR A 419 -18.98 -0.30 3.65
C THR A 419 -18.87 -0.60 2.15
N ILE A 420 -18.99 -1.87 1.76
CA ILE A 420 -19.14 -2.29 0.35
C ILE A 420 -20.44 -1.76 -0.24
N ASP A 421 -21.55 -1.86 0.50
CA ASP A 421 -22.84 -1.33 0.05
C ASP A 421 -22.77 0.20 -0.15
N GLN A 422 -22.11 0.92 0.76
CA GLN A 422 -21.89 2.36 0.63
C GLN A 422 -20.99 2.74 -0.54
N PHE A 423 -19.96 1.93 -0.84
CA PHE A 423 -19.15 2.13 -2.05
C PHE A 423 -20.02 1.98 -3.30
N ASN A 424 -20.80 0.91 -3.38
CA ASN A 424 -21.65 0.64 -4.54
C ASN A 424 -22.68 1.75 -4.75
N ILE A 425 -23.37 2.18 -3.70
CA ILE A 425 -24.35 3.28 -3.77
C ILE A 425 -23.72 4.59 -4.27
N THR A 426 -22.45 4.84 -3.97
CA THR A 426 -21.82 6.14 -4.22
C THR A 426 -21.04 6.19 -5.52
N TYR A 427 -20.30 5.12 -5.82
CA TYR A 427 -19.29 5.12 -6.87
C TYR A 427 -19.60 4.17 -8.02
N ARG A 428 -20.37 3.08 -7.82
CA ARG A 428 -20.54 2.04 -8.84
C ARG A 428 -21.06 2.58 -10.16
N ASP A 429 -22.15 3.34 -10.15
CA ASP A 429 -22.75 3.84 -11.39
C ASP A 429 -21.83 4.81 -12.13
N LEU A 430 -21.11 5.66 -11.37
CA LEU A 430 -20.11 6.57 -11.93
C LEU A 430 -18.90 5.80 -12.51
N LEU A 431 -18.44 4.73 -11.86
CA LEU A 431 -17.34 3.89 -12.33
C LEU A 431 -17.76 3.04 -13.56
N ILE A 432 -19.02 2.61 -13.64
CA ILE A 432 -19.59 2.00 -14.86
C ILE A 432 -19.69 3.04 -15.98
N ALA A 433 -20.09 4.27 -15.68
CA ALA A 433 -20.09 5.36 -16.66
C ALA A 433 -18.66 5.66 -17.17
N CYS A 434 -17.66 5.63 -16.28
CA CYS A 434 -16.24 5.70 -16.65
C CYS A 434 -15.88 4.57 -17.62
N GLN A 435 -16.26 3.32 -17.30
CA GLN A 435 -15.99 2.16 -18.16
C GLN A 435 -16.62 2.29 -19.56
N ARG A 436 -17.85 2.81 -19.65
CA ARG A 436 -18.54 3.04 -20.95
C ARG A 436 -17.81 4.04 -21.83
N ARG A 437 -17.12 5.02 -21.25
CA ARG A 437 -16.32 6.03 -21.97
C ARG A 437 -14.81 5.78 -21.95
N ILE A 438 -14.37 4.61 -21.48
CA ILE A 438 -12.97 4.31 -21.19
C ILE A 438 -12.02 4.50 -22.38
N GLN A 439 -12.51 4.30 -23.61
CA GLN A 439 -11.74 4.49 -24.85
C GLN A 439 -11.39 5.97 -25.13
N PHE A 440 -12.14 6.90 -24.55
CA PHE A 440 -11.92 8.34 -24.68
C PHE A 440 -10.98 8.90 -23.60
N PHE A 441 -10.70 8.14 -22.54
CA PHE A 441 -9.80 8.57 -21.49
C PHE A 441 -8.34 8.34 -21.89
N ASN A 442 -7.45 9.14 -21.32
CA ASN A 442 -6.03 8.92 -21.45
C ASN A 442 -5.58 7.61 -20.76
N GLN A 443 -4.38 7.14 -21.07
CA GLN A 443 -3.86 5.86 -20.56
C GLN A 443 -3.69 5.84 -19.03
N GLU A 444 -3.37 6.98 -18.41
CA GLU A 444 -3.20 7.07 -16.95
C GLU A 444 -4.53 6.88 -16.23
N THR A 445 -5.59 7.53 -16.72
CA THR A 445 -6.96 7.36 -16.20
C THR A 445 -7.41 5.91 -16.35
N ARG A 446 -7.09 5.25 -17.48
CA ARG A 446 -7.39 3.81 -17.67
C ARG A 446 -6.65 2.93 -16.67
N LEU A 447 -5.36 3.20 -16.43
CA LEU A 447 -4.56 2.46 -15.45
C LEU A 447 -5.12 2.67 -14.03
N ARG A 448 -5.43 3.91 -13.63
CA ARG A 448 -6.04 4.23 -12.33
C ARG A 448 -7.41 3.57 -12.12
N TRP A 449 -8.24 3.55 -13.16
CA TRP A 449 -9.54 2.87 -13.12
C TRP A 449 -9.37 1.36 -12.94
N TYR A 450 -8.49 0.74 -13.74
CA TYR A 450 -8.17 -0.69 -13.64
C TYR A 450 -7.68 -1.06 -12.23
N GLU A 451 -6.72 -0.30 -11.70
CA GLU A 451 -6.17 -0.49 -10.35
C GLU A 451 -7.24 -0.40 -9.26
N LEU A 452 -8.09 0.63 -9.32
CA LEU A 452 -9.17 0.79 -8.36
C LEU A 452 -10.13 -0.40 -8.39
N MET A 453 -10.60 -0.77 -9.58
CA MET A 453 -11.61 -1.80 -9.74
C MET A 453 -11.07 -3.17 -9.36
N LEU A 454 -9.82 -3.49 -9.72
CA LEU A 454 -9.17 -4.73 -9.31
C LEU A 454 -8.99 -4.77 -7.79
N HIS A 455 -8.40 -3.74 -7.18
CA HIS A 455 -8.11 -3.70 -5.75
C HIS A 455 -9.37 -3.67 -4.87
N TYR A 456 -10.42 -3.00 -5.31
CA TYR A 456 -11.70 -2.98 -4.59
C TYR A 456 -12.33 -4.38 -4.56
N ASN A 457 -12.43 -5.04 -5.72
CA ASN A 457 -13.05 -6.37 -5.79
C ASN A 457 -12.15 -7.45 -5.18
N LEU A 458 -10.82 -7.31 -5.24
CA LEU A 458 -9.89 -8.17 -4.53
C LEU A 458 -10.18 -8.19 -3.03
N ALA A 459 -10.49 -7.05 -2.41
CA ALA A 459 -10.85 -6.99 -0.99
C ALA A 459 -12.07 -7.85 -0.64
N ILE A 460 -13.05 -7.92 -1.56
CA ILE A 460 -14.27 -8.72 -1.40
C ILE A 460 -13.94 -10.22 -1.54
N LEU A 461 -13.07 -10.58 -2.49
CA LEU A 461 -12.58 -11.95 -2.61
C LEU A 461 -11.76 -12.37 -1.38
N MET A 462 -10.99 -11.45 -0.78
CA MET A 462 -10.27 -11.72 0.46
C MET A 462 -11.18 -11.99 1.65
N VAL A 463 -12.34 -11.31 1.76
CA VAL A 463 -13.35 -11.66 2.78
C VAL A 463 -13.82 -13.11 2.61
N THR A 464 -14.03 -13.52 1.36
CA THR A 464 -14.43 -14.90 1.03
C THR A 464 -13.33 -15.90 1.41
N ASP A 465 -12.08 -15.58 1.08
CA ASP A 465 -10.92 -16.40 1.42
C ASP A 465 -10.77 -16.57 2.94
N ILE A 466 -10.85 -15.46 3.69
CA ILE A 466 -10.80 -15.46 5.16
C ILE A 466 -11.92 -16.32 5.75
N ALA A 467 -13.15 -16.15 5.28
CA ALA A 467 -14.29 -16.93 5.78
C ALA A 467 -14.14 -18.43 5.43
N THR A 468 -13.59 -18.77 4.26
CA THR A 468 -13.30 -20.16 3.87
C THR A 468 -12.19 -20.76 4.75
N ALA A 469 -11.08 -20.04 4.92
CA ALA A 469 -9.93 -20.47 5.71
C ALA A 469 -10.26 -20.66 7.21
N THR A 470 -11.30 -19.96 7.69
CA THR A 470 -11.79 -20.04 9.07
C THR A 470 -13.05 -20.91 9.21
N LEU A 471 -13.47 -21.60 8.14
CA LEU A 471 -14.63 -22.50 8.10
C LEU A 471 -15.95 -21.83 8.52
N ARG A 472 -16.10 -20.53 8.22
CA ARG A 472 -17.28 -19.71 8.51
C ARG A 472 -18.28 -19.72 7.36
N GLU A 473 -18.90 -20.89 7.16
CA GLU A 473 -19.93 -21.10 6.13
C GLU A 473 -21.15 -20.18 6.31
N ASP A 474 -21.46 -19.81 7.55
CA ASP A 474 -22.49 -18.83 7.89
C ASP A 474 -22.18 -17.46 7.25
N LEU A 475 -20.95 -16.96 7.40
CA LEU A 475 -20.51 -15.70 6.80
C LEU A 475 -20.46 -15.79 5.27
N LEU A 476 -19.98 -16.91 4.72
CA LEU A 476 -19.95 -17.15 3.27
C LEU A 476 -21.36 -17.10 2.65
N SER A 477 -22.35 -17.69 3.31
CA SER A 477 -23.73 -17.69 2.84
C SER A 477 -24.30 -16.26 2.74
N LEU A 478 -24.07 -15.45 3.77
CA LEU A 478 -24.50 -14.05 3.84
C LEU A 478 -23.78 -13.16 2.83
N PHE A 479 -22.57 -13.54 2.41
CA PHE A 479 -21.73 -12.75 1.50
C PHE A 479 -21.82 -13.20 0.03
N SER A 480 -22.58 -14.25 -0.27
CA SER A 480 -22.64 -14.93 -1.57
C SER A 480 -22.89 -13.99 -2.76
N ALA A 481 -23.85 -13.07 -2.67
CA ALA A 481 -24.16 -12.13 -3.75
C ALA A 481 -23.00 -11.17 -4.05
N LYS A 482 -22.36 -10.62 -3.00
CA LYS A 482 -21.18 -9.74 -3.12
C LYS A 482 -19.99 -10.50 -3.69
N ARG A 483 -19.80 -11.76 -3.29
CA ARG A 483 -18.76 -12.65 -3.83
C ARG A 483 -18.91 -12.86 -5.34
N VAL A 484 -20.08 -13.30 -5.81
CA VAL A 484 -20.30 -13.62 -7.23
C VAL A 484 -20.11 -12.39 -8.12
N ASP A 485 -20.60 -11.23 -7.67
CA ASP A 485 -20.39 -9.97 -8.36
C ASP A 485 -18.90 -9.59 -8.39
N ALA A 486 -18.17 -9.72 -7.29
CA ALA A 486 -16.72 -9.48 -7.26
C ALA A 486 -15.91 -10.44 -8.14
N GLU A 487 -16.25 -11.74 -8.17
CA GLU A 487 -15.62 -12.75 -9.05
C GLU A 487 -15.77 -12.33 -10.53
N THR A 488 -16.96 -11.86 -10.90
CA THR A 488 -17.24 -11.34 -12.25
C THR A 488 -16.41 -10.10 -12.55
N TRP A 489 -16.36 -9.13 -11.63
CA TRP A 489 -15.61 -7.90 -11.82
C TRP A 489 -14.10 -8.13 -11.89
N VAL A 490 -13.53 -9.02 -11.07
CA VAL A 490 -12.10 -9.35 -11.12
C VAL A 490 -11.76 -9.96 -12.47
N MET A 491 -12.52 -10.95 -12.96
CA MET A 491 -12.27 -11.53 -14.29
C MET A 491 -12.33 -10.45 -15.39
N ASN A 492 -13.33 -9.57 -15.34
CA ASN A 492 -13.44 -8.45 -16.28
C ASN A 492 -12.26 -7.48 -16.20
N CYS A 493 -11.75 -7.20 -14.99
CA CYS A 493 -10.57 -6.35 -14.80
C CYS A 493 -9.31 -7.00 -15.38
N LEU A 494 -9.13 -8.31 -15.21
CA LEU A 494 -8.00 -9.04 -15.81
C LEU A 494 -8.05 -8.99 -17.34
N VAL A 495 -9.21 -9.28 -17.94
CA VAL A 495 -9.43 -9.16 -19.39
C VAL A 495 -9.18 -7.72 -19.86
N PHE A 496 -9.66 -6.72 -19.10
CA PHE A 496 -9.43 -5.31 -19.41
C PHE A 496 -7.93 -4.97 -19.39
N GLY A 497 -7.20 -5.43 -18.37
CA GLY A 497 -5.77 -5.19 -18.20
C GLY A 497 -4.90 -5.85 -19.28
N LEU A 498 -5.29 -7.00 -19.80
CA LEU A 498 -4.61 -7.69 -20.91
C LEU A 498 -4.79 -6.94 -22.25
N ASN A 499 -5.99 -6.39 -22.46
CA ASN A 499 -6.40 -5.80 -23.74
C ASN A 499 -6.05 -4.32 -23.88
N ASN A 500 -5.98 -3.56 -22.79
CA ASN A 500 -5.61 -2.14 -22.82
C ASN A 500 -4.10 -1.99 -22.74
N LYS A 501 -3.55 -1.05 -23.53
CA LYS A 501 -2.11 -0.80 -23.61
C LYS A 501 -1.72 0.49 -22.89
N TYR A 502 -0.48 0.52 -22.41
CA TYR A 502 0.19 1.63 -21.79
C TYR A 502 1.53 1.87 -22.47
N THR A 503 1.79 3.12 -22.84
CA THR A 503 3.00 3.54 -23.54
C THR A 503 3.85 4.43 -22.65
N LEU A 504 5.06 3.97 -22.35
CA LEU A 504 6.14 4.74 -21.73
C LEU A 504 7.08 5.28 -22.81
N LYS A 505 7.60 6.49 -22.63
CA LYS A 505 8.54 7.12 -23.56
C LYS A 505 9.74 7.66 -22.79
N LEU A 506 10.95 7.34 -23.23
CA LEU A 506 12.13 8.03 -22.73
C LEU A 506 12.08 9.50 -23.15
N GLN A 507 12.42 10.39 -22.22
CA GLN A 507 12.62 11.81 -22.52
C GLN A 507 13.86 11.94 -23.42
N PRO A 508 13.81 12.72 -24.52
CA PRO A 508 15.01 13.05 -25.28
C PRO A 508 16.00 13.79 -24.36
N GLU A 509 17.27 13.40 -24.36
CA GLU A 509 18.29 14.27 -23.75
C GLU A 509 18.25 15.64 -24.43
N PRO A 510 18.33 16.75 -23.68
CA PRO A 510 18.51 18.06 -24.28
C PRO A 510 19.83 18.01 -25.07
N ALA A 511 19.73 18.10 -26.40
CA ALA A 511 20.87 18.01 -27.30
C ALA A 511 21.96 18.99 -26.86
N LEU A 512 23.04 18.46 -26.28
CA LEU A 512 24.31 19.15 -26.29
C LEU A 512 24.66 19.35 -27.76
N SER A 513 24.83 20.61 -28.14
CA SER A 513 25.00 21.08 -29.49
C SER A 513 26.16 20.38 -30.22
N ASP A 514 25.85 19.32 -30.96
CA ASP A 514 26.63 18.79 -32.07
C ASP A 514 25.68 18.29 -33.17
N PRO A 515 25.64 18.93 -34.36
CA PRO A 515 24.60 18.69 -35.37
C PRO A 515 24.85 17.51 -36.32
N GLU A 516 25.70 16.52 -35.97
CA GLU A 516 26.06 15.43 -36.90
C GLU A 516 25.85 13.99 -36.41
N ILE A 517 25.01 13.78 -35.39
CA ILE A 517 24.54 12.43 -35.05
C ILE A 517 23.02 12.42 -35.17
N ALA A 518 22.51 11.59 -36.08
CA ALA A 518 21.09 11.40 -36.34
C ALA A 518 20.28 11.29 -35.03
N PRO A 519 19.05 11.83 -34.95
CA PRO A 519 18.25 11.76 -33.74
C PRO A 519 18.08 10.30 -33.36
N SER A 520 18.73 9.90 -32.27
CA SER A 520 18.65 8.57 -31.71
C SER A 520 17.18 8.23 -31.47
N GLN A 521 16.78 7.07 -31.99
CA GLN A 521 15.41 6.57 -32.04
C GLN A 521 14.67 6.82 -30.71
N SER A 522 13.52 7.48 -30.78
CA SER A 522 12.61 7.65 -29.66
C SER A 522 12.19 6.30 -29.10
N ALA A 523 12.88 5.82 -28.06
CA ALA A 523 12.63 4.54 -27.42
C ALA A 523 11.31 4.63 -26.63
N SER A 524 10.25 4.09 -27.22
CA SER A 524 8.95 3.96 -26.59
C SER A 524 8.65 2.49 -26.31
N LEU A 525 8.08 2.22 -25.13
CA LEU A 525 7.68 0.88 -24.69
C LEU A 525 6.16 0.85 -24.58
N THR A 526 5.49 -0.03 -25.32
CA THR A 526 4.04 -0.22 -25.23
C THR A 526 3.71 -1.63 -24.77
N VAL A 527 3.01 -1.75 -23.65
CA VAL A 527 2.71 -3.03 -22.98
C VAL A 527 1.27 -3.07 -22.47
N PRO A 528 0.68 -4.25 -22.18
CA PRO A 528 -0.59 -4.34 -21.46
C PRO A 528 -0.54 -3.65 -20.09
N LEU A 529 -1.68 -3.21 -19.56
CA LEU A 529 -1.74 -2.61 -18.21
C LEU A 529 -1.23 -3.60 -17.14
N ILE A 530 -1.59 -4.89 -17.24
CA ILE A 530 -1.11 -5.93 -16.30
C ILE A 530 0.42 -6.03 -16.27
N ALA A 531 1.09 -5.82 -17.41
CA ALA A 531 2.54 -5.94 -17.48
C ALA A 531 3.27 -4.81 -16.72
N ILE A 532 2.60 -3.66 -16.52
CA ILE A 532 3.15 -2.49 -15.83
C ILE A 532 2.49 -2.23 -14.47
N ASP A 533 1.69 -3.18 -13.99
CA ASP A 533 0.96 -3.10 -12.71
C ASP A 533 1.95 -2.91 -11.54
N PRO A 534 1.85 -1.83 -10.74
CA PRO A 534 2.78 -1.53 -9.66
C PRO A 534 2.69 -2.52 -8.47
N TYR A 535 1.63 -3.31 -8.38
CA TYR A 535 1.38 -4.29 -7.32
C TYR A 535 1.16 -5.70 -7.89
N PRO A 536 2.16 -6.32 -8.54
CA PRO A 536 2.00 -7.62 -9.18
C PRO A 536 1.57 -8.73 -8.21
N HIS A 537 1.86 -8.60 -6.91
CA HIS A 537 1.42 -9.54 -5.89
C HIS A 537 -0.10 -9.48 -5.64
N HIS A 538 -0.76 -8.33 -5.83
CA HIS A 538 -2.21 -8.23 -5.80
C HIS A 538 -2.86 -8.92 -6.99
N VAL A 539 -2.25 -8.81 -8.19
CA VAL A 539 -2.70 -9.55 -9.38
C VAL A 539 -2.55 -11.05 -9.18
N VAL A 540 -1.41 -11.50 -8.62
CA VAL A 540 -1.19 -12.91 -8.24
C VAL A 540 -2.27 -13.41 -7.28
N ALA A 541 -2.58 -12.64 -6.23
CA ALA A 541 -3.64 -13.00 -5.29
C ALA A 541 -5.01 -13.07 -5.97
N ALA A 542 -5.33 -12.12 -6.85
CA ALA A 542 -6.56 -12.13 -7.64
C ALA A 542 -6.66 -13.38 -8.53
N VAL A 543 -5.57 -13.77 -9.19
CA VAL A 543 -5.52 -14.99 -10.02
C VAL A 543 -5.76 -16.24 -9.17
N LYS A 544 -5.11 -16.37 -8.02
CA LYS A 544 -5.29 -17.54 -7.12
C LYS A 544 -6.72 -17.65 -6.60
N LEU A 545 -7.30 -16.53 -6.14
CA LEU A 545 -8.69 -16.51 -5.65
C LEU A 545 -9.69 -16.81 -6.77
N MET A 546 -9.45 -16.30 -7.98
CA MET A 546 -10.28 -16.62 -9.14
C MET A 546 -10.12 -18.08 -9.58
N GLN A 547 -8.91 -18.64 -9.50
CA GLN A 547 -8.69 -20.06 -9.78
C GLN A 547 -9.56 -20.92 -8.87
N HIS A 548 -9.55 -20.66 -7.55
CA HIS A 548 -10.41 -21.37 -6.60
C HIS A 548 -11.91 -21.20 -6.92
N ALA A 549 -12.35 -20.01 -7.31
CA ALA A 549 -13.74 -19.77 -7.69
C ALA A 549 -14.15 -20.54 -8.95
N ILE A 550 -13.29 -20.56 -9.98
CA ILE A 550 -13.53 -21.27 -11.24
C ILE A 550 -13.54 -22.78 -11.02
N ASP A 551 -12.56 -23.32 -10.28
CA ASP A 551 -12.49 -24.75 -9.96
C ASP A 551 -13.72 -25.19 -9.15
N ARG A 552 -14.16 -24.37 -8.19
CA ARG A 552 -15.39 -24.60 -7.41
C ARG A 552 -16.62 -24.65 -8.31
N ASP A 553 -16.79 -23.68 -9.20
CA ASP A 553 -18.00 -23.59 -10.02
C ASP A 553 -18.01 -24.63 -11.16
N PHE A 554 -16.84 -25.06 -11.64
CA PHE A 554 -16.72 -26.21 -12.54
C PHE A 554 -17.04 -27.52 -11.83
N GLY A 555 -16.48 -27.76 -10.64
CA GLY A 555 -16.79 -28.95 -9.84
C GLY A 555 -18.25 -29.03 -9.36
N ALA A 556 -18.97 -27.91 -9.38
CA ALA A 556 -20.40 -27.83 -9.09
C ALA A 556 -21.30 -27.79 -10.35
N ASP A 557 -20.74 -28.09 -11.53
CA ASP A 557 -21.44 -28.11 -12.83
C ASP A 557 -22.16 -26.79 -13.20
N LYS A 558 -21.70 -25.64 -12.66
CA LYS A 558 -22.28 -24.32 -12.96
C LYS A 558 -21.74 -23.70 -14.24
N ILE A 559 -20.55 -24.12 -14.67
CA ILE A 559 -19.89 -23.64 -15.89
C ILE A 559 -19.51 -24.82 -16.78
N SER A 560 -19.57 -24.62 -18.10
CA SER A 560 -19.18 -25.64 -19.07
C SER A 560 -17.66 -25.83 -19.11
N ALA A 561 -17.20 -26.97 -19.64
CA ALA A 561 -15.77 -27.21 -19.87
C ALA A 561 -15.12 -26.14 -20.76
N ASP A 562 -15.85 -25.64 -21.77
CA ASP A 562 -15.37 -24.55 -22.63
C ASP A 562 -15.19 -23.25 -21.84
N ALA A 563 -16.16 -22.90 -20.99
CA ALA A 563 -16.07 -21.73 -20.13
C ALA A 563 -14.91 -21.87 -19.13
N TYR A 564 -14.74 -23.04 -18.52
CA TYR A 564 -13.63 -23.35 -17.63
C TYR A 564 -12.27 -23.11 -18.33
N ASN A 565 -12.08 -23.68 -19.52
CA ASN A 565 -10.84 -23.54 -20.29
C ASN A 565 -10.55 -22.07 -20.68
N ASN A 566 -11.58 -21.32 -21.09
CA ASN A 566 -11.44 -19.91 -21.45
C ASN A 566 -11.06 -19.02 -20.25
N LEU A 567 -11.72 -19.21 -19.11
CA LEU A 567 -11.43 -18.46 -17.88
C LEU A 567 -10.02 -18.78 -17.39
N ARG A 568 -9.65 -20.07 -17.40
CA ARG A 568 -8.31 -20.53 -17.01
C ARG A 568 -7.22 -20.01 -17.96
N SER A 569 -7.48 -19.95 -19.26
CA SER A 569 -6.57 -19.33 -20.24
C SER A 569 -6.33 -17.85 -19.93
N THR A 570 -7.36 -17.11 -19.54
CA THR A 570 -7.23 -15.70 -19.13
C THR A 570 -6.34 -15.54 -17.89
N LEU A 571 -6.50 -16.42 -16.89
CA LEU A 571 -5.63 -16.43 -15.71
C LEU A 571 -4.17 -16.75 -16.06
N LYS A 572 -3.94 -17.70 -16.97
CA LYS A 572 -2.60 -18.05 -17.46
C LYS A 572 -1.93 -16.88 -18.17
N GLN A 573 -2.63 -16.26 -19.13
CA GLN A 573 -2.13 -15.09 -19.85
C GLN A 573 -1.81 -13.94 -18.89
N THR A 574 -2.62 -13.74 -17.86
CA THR A 574 -2.35 -12.75 -16.81
C THR A 574 -1.00 -13.02 -16.13
N LEU A 575 -0.76 -14.25 -15.66
CA LEU A 575 0.50 -14.62 -15.01
C LEU A 575 1.71 -14.52 -15.94
N GLU A 576 1.54 -14.78 -17.24
CA GLU A 576 2.60 -14.67 -18.25
C GLU A 576 3.01 -13.21 -18.51
N GLN A 577 2.09 -12.26 -18.37
CA GLN A 577 2.38 -10.83 -18.55
C GLN A 577 3.03 -10.17 -17.33
N LEU A 578 2.89 -10.75 -16.14
CA LEU A 578 3.52 -10.23 -14.92
C LEU A 578 5.06 -10.32 -14.99
N PRO A 579 5.79 -9.54 -14.16
CA PRO A 579 7.26 -9.57 -14.13
C PRO A 579 7.84 -10.97 -13.81
N GLN A 580 8.30 -11.67 -14.86
CA GLN A 580 8.81 -13.05 -14.75
C GLN A 580 10.12 -13.19 -13.96
N VAL A 581 10.78 -12.09 -13.63
CA VAL A 581 11.98 -12.08 -12.79
C VAL A 581 11.66 -12.16 -11.29
N SER A 582 10.39 -12.11 -10.90
CA SER A 582 9.96 -12.28 -9.51
C SER A 582 9.81 -13.75 -9.14
N LYS A 583 10.43 -14.18 -8.02
CA LYS A 583 10.24 -15.52 -7.45
C LYS A 583 8.74 -15.84 -7.26
N SER A 584 7.98 -14.93 -6.65
CA SER A 584 6.55 -15.15 -6.34
C SER A 584 5.67 -15.40 -7.57
N VAL A 585 5.96 -14.69 -8.68
CA VAL A 585 5.24 -14.85 -9.95
C VAL A 585 5.60 -16.20 -10.58
N GLN A 586 6.89 -16.55 -10.62
CA GLN A 586 7.31 -17.85 -11.16
C GLN A 586 6.75 -19.03 -10.36
N THR A 587 6.81 -18.97 -9.03
CA THR A 587 6.25 -20.01 -8.17
C THR A 587 4.75 -20.19 -8.42
N THR A 588 4.00 -19.09 -8.43
CA THR A 588 2.55 -19.13 -8.68
C THR A 588 2.23 -19.71 -10.06
N ARG A 589 2.97 -19.30 -11.09
CA ARG A 589 2.81 -19.81 -12.45
C ARG A 589 3.11 -21.31 -12.52
N ALA A 590 4.22 -21.77 -11.93
CA ALA A 590 4.57 -23.18 -11.90
C ALA A 590 3.54 -24.03 -11.14
N GLU A 591 2.93 -23.50 -10.07
CA GLU A 591 1.81 -24.14 -9.38
C GLU A 591 0.55 -24.20 -10.26
N PHE A 592 0.24 -23.11 -10.96
CA PHE A 592 -0.92 -23.02 -11.86
C PHE A 592 -0.81 -24.02 -13.03
N GLU A 593 0.40 -24.17 -13.59
CA GLU A 593 0.72 -25.13 -14.64
C GLU A 593 0.72 -26.57 -14.11
N ARG A 594 1.23 -26.84 -12.89
CA ARG A 594 1.14 -28.18 -12.27
C ARG A 594 -0.30 -28.63 -12.02
N ALA A 595 -1.18 -27.70 -11.67
CA ALA A 595 -2.61 -27.96 -11.56
C ALA A 595 -3.29 -28.24 -12.92
N GLU A 596 -2.60 -28.18 -14.07
CA GLU A 596 -3.13 -28.60 -15.39
C GLU A 596 -3.23 -30.13 -15.51
N SER A 597 -2.61 -30.88 -14.59
CA SER A 597 -2.78 -32.33 -14.47
C SER A 597 -3.86 -32.64 -13.44
N PRO A 598 -5.09 -33.06 -13.82
CA PRO A 598 -6.06 -33.52 -12.83
C PRO A 598 -5.47 -34.72 -12.06
N PRO A 599 -5.68 -34.84 -10.73
CA PRO A 599 -5.38 -36.09 -10.05
C PRO A 599 -6.11 -37.20 -10.79
N GLN A 600 -5.36 -38.21 -11.25
CA GLN A 600 -5.95 -39.39 -11.88
C GLN A 600 -7.05 -39.91 -10.93
N PRO A 601 -8.26 -40.20 -11.43
CA PRO A 601 -9.24 -40.88 -10.62
C PRO A 601 -8.60 -42.19 -10.18
N LEU A 602 -8.47 -42.35 -8.86
CA LEU A 602 -8.34 -43.66 -8.25
C LEU A 602 -9.64 -44.41 -8.60
N TYR A 603 -9.64 -45.09 -9.75
CA TYR A 603 -10.67 -46.05 -10.11
C TYR A 603 -10.59 -47.24 -9.12
N PRO A 604 -11.71 -47.99 -9.00
CA PRO A 604 -12.45 -48.20 -7.76
C PRO A 604 -11.87 -49.24 -6.82
#